data_AF-A0A9N9V2C9-F1
#
_entry.id   AF-A0A9N9V2C9-F1
#
_cell.length_a   1.000
_cell.length_b   1.000
_cell.length_c   1.000
_cell.angle_alpha   90.00
_cell.angle_beta   90.00
_cell.angle_gamma   90.00
#
_symmetry.space_group_name_H-M   'P 1'
#
loop_
_entity.id
_entity.type
_entity.pdbx_description
1 polymer ?
#
loop_
_entity_poly.entity_id
_entity_poly.type
_entity_poly.pdbx_seq_one_letter_code
_entity_poly.pdbx_strand_id
1 'polypeptide(L)'
;MKIPYSAISAGALAARALRDGCDGGRPNPGSNSTLPSSQVLMTTTGNVFLANYDGSKFDVTLKADVTGAPTWVQFVEPNKLYAVNENGDDLRIFNLERGNGKNGSATLTESVTATGSSGVVHLGFNKDNTRLVGAAYGNGTVDVWDIAGGRLELIKTIPAPGTPGPKSPNQDASHPHQANLDPSGRYFAINDLGFDNIMILDTQDDKYEIVQNIPTKAGCGPRHGVWYPSNTGEATHYLVVCEISNEIIVNQLGYSATGVTVNQSQVISSFVSGTAPEGAAAGGIVLHPNNKDLYVTNRLTGADSDSLAHFKVDGGLLTPVKEIATGGVLPRMLSISASGSEIFLGNQNGPDAAVAFGINEDGSVTETPKATLPLAVFGEKGFGPPYIAQI
;
A
#
# COMPACT_ATOMS: atom_id res chain seq x y z
N MET A 1 8.20 31.13 25.29
CA MET A 1 8.40 29.82 25.94
C MET A 1 7.98 28.78 24.91
N LYS A 2 8.94 28.00 24.40
CA LYS A 2 8.85 27.17 23.20
C LYS A 2 8.01 25.91 23.46
N ILE A 3 7.08 25.60 22.57
CA ILE A 3 6.36 24.32 22.50
C ILE A 3 6.88 23.60 21.25
N PRO A 4 7.32 22.33 21.32
CA PRO A 4 7.98 21.67 20.19
C PRO A 4 6.96 21.13 19.18
N TYR A 5 7.33 21.24 17.90
CA TYR A 5 6.69 20.58 16.75
C TYR A 5 7.02 19.08 16.77
N SER A 6 6.01 18.21 16.73
CA SER A 6 6.15 16.77 16.48
C SER A 6 5.76 16.43 15.04
N ALA A 7 6.68 15.77 14.33
CA ALA A 7 6.55 15.30 12.96
C ALA A 7 5.67 14.05 12.88
N ILE A 8 4.69 14.05 11.96
CA ILE A 8 3.83 12.92 11.61
C ILE A 8 4.24 12.46 10.21
N SER A 9 4.70 11.22 10.10
CA SER A 9 5.05 10.52 8.87
C SER A 9 3.81 10.23 8.03
N ALA A 10 3.98 10.18 6.71
CA ALA A 10 2.94 9.90 5.73
C ALA A 10 2.40 8.46 5.87
N GLY A 11 1.44 8.31 6.77
CA GLY A 11 0.54 7.17 6.91
C GLY A 11 -0.86 7.67 7.25
N ALA A 12 -1.31 8.72 6.56
CA ALA A 12 -2.69 9.23 6.52
C ALA A 12 -2.73 10.46 5.60
N LEU A 13 -3.22 10.32 4.36
CA LEU A 13 -3.94 11.45 3.78
C LEU A 13 -5.25 11.54 4.57
N ALA A 14 -5.37 12.51 5.47
CA ALA A 14 -6.64 12.94 6.02
C ALA A 14 -6.61 14.47 6.13
N ALA A 15 -7.49 15.10 5.36
CA ALA A 15 -7.53 16.52 5.12
C ALA A 15 -7.74 17.33 6.42
N ARG A 16 -6.92 18.38 6.58
CA ARG A 16 -7.11 19.41 7.61
C ARG A 16 -7.91 20.56 6.98
N ALA A 17 -9.22 20.60 7.21
CA ALA A 17 -10.04 21.78 6.93
C ALA A 17 -10.14 22.66 8.19
N LEU A 18 -10.06 23.96 7.96
CA LEU A 18 -9.84 25.08 8.88
C LEU A 18 -10.89 25.18 10.01
N ARG A 19 -10.42 25.57 11.22
CA ARG A 19 -11.23 26.21 12.26
C ARG A 19 -11.01 27.73 12.17
N ASP A 20 -12.06 28.46 11.86
CA ASP A 20 -12.39 29.80 12.35
C ASP A 20 -13.91 29.79 12.50
N GLY A 21 -14.47 29.98 13.70
CA GLY A 21 -14.74 31.30 14.26
C GLY A 21 -16.24 31.55 14.17
N CYS A 22 -16.92 31.48 15.32
CA CYS A 22 -18.37 31.68 15.46
C CYS A 22 -18.81 33.06 14.93
N ASP A 23 -19.77 33.11 14.02
CA ASP A 23 -20.82 34.14 14.05
C ASP A 23 -22.10 33.67 13.35
N GLY A 24 -23.25 34.09 13.90
CA GLY A 24 -24.56 33.57 13.56
C GLY A 24 -25.09 34.06 12.21
N GLY A 25 -25.41 33.13 11.32
CA GLY A 25 -26.19 33.38 10.10
C GLY A 25 -26.84 32.07 9.62
N ARG A 26 -28.17 32.07 9.49
CA ARG A 26 -28.94 30.91 8.99
C ARG A 26 -28.47 30.53 7.57
N PRO A 27 -28.22 29.25 7.26
CA PRO A 27 -27.78 28.86 5.92
C PRO A 27 -28.94 28.92 4.92
N ASN A 28 -28.61 29.47 3.75
CA ASN A 28 -29.46 29.59 2.57
C ASN A 28 -29.55 28.19 1.90
N PRO A 29 -30.75 27.65 1.57
CA PRO A 29 -30.86 26.36 0.91
C PRO A 29 -30.62 26.57 -0.59
N GLY A 30 -29.34 26.63 -1.01
CA GLY A 30 -29.03 27.01 -2.38
C GLY A 30 -27.57 26.90 -2.83
N SER A 31 -26.73 26.10 -2.18
CA SER A 31 -25.41 25.77 -2.72
C SER A 31 -25.18 24.26 -2.69
N ASN A 32 -25.25 23.65 -3.87
CA ASN A 32 -24.62 22.35 -4.11
C ASN A 32 -23.11 22.53 -3.88
N SER A 33 -22.65 22.25 -2.66
CA SER A 33 -21.23 22.06 -2.41
C SER A 33 -20.86 20.70 -3.03
N THR A 34 -20.48 20.71 -4.31
CA THR A 34 -19.77 19.59 -4.90
C THR A 34 -18.52 19.40 -4.06
N LEU A 35 -18.42 18.28 -3.35
CA LEU A 35 -17.16 17.83 -2.76
C LEU A 35 -16.09 17.96 -3.84
N PRO A 36 -14.89 18.50 -3.55
CA PRO A 36 -13.81 18.48 -4.52
C PRO A 36 -13.60 17.02 -4.94
N SER A 37 -13.65 16.76 -6.25
CA SER A 37 -13.43 15.40 -6.78
C SER A 37 -12.07 14.92 -6.30
N SER A 38 -12.03 13.75 -5.67
CA SER A 38 -10.77 13.11 -5.33
C SER A 38 -10.08 12.67 -6.62
N GLN A 39 -8.75 12.62 -6.61
CA GLN A 39 -7.99 12.08 -7.73
C GLN A 39 -7.45 10.71 -7.36
N VAL A 40 -7.59 9.77 -8.28
CA VAL A 40 -7.15 8.39 -8.11
C VAL A 40 -6.08 8.12 -9.16
N LEU A 41 -4.88 7.81 -8.67
CA LEU A 41 -3.74 7.37 -9.45
C LEU A 41 -3.81 5.86 -9.65
N MET A 42 -3.61 5.41 -10.87
CA MET A 42 -3.50 3.99 -11.21
C MET A 42 -2.31 3.79 -12.12
N THR A 43 -1.68 2.63 -12.06
CA THR A 43 -0.56 2.32 -12.97
C THR A 43 -0.71 0.93 -13.55
N THR A 44 -0.10 0.71 -14.71
CA THR A 44 0.05 -0.58 -15.37
C THR A 44 1.45 -0.65 -15.98
N THR A 45 1.86 -1.82 -16.48
CA THR A 45 3.08 -1.88 -17.30
C THR A 45 2.93 -0.95 -18.50
N GLY A 46 3.85 0.01 -18.63
CA GLY A 46 3.87 0.98 -19.72
C GLY A 46 3.01 2.23 -19.52
N ASN A 47 2.18 2.33 -18.47
CA ASN A 47 1.27 3.46 -18.33
C ASN A 47 1.05 3.94 -16.88
N VAL A 48 0.81 5.25 -16.76
CA VAL A 48 0.28 5.90 -15.55
C VAL A 48 -1.02 6.60 -15.91
N PHE A 49 -2.05 6.42 -15.07
CA PHE A 49 -3.37 6.98 -15.25
C PHE A 49 -3.74 7.87 -14.07
N LEU A 50 -4.43 8.97 -14.35
CA LEU A 50 -5.11 9.79 -13.35
C LEU A 50 -6.59 9.82 -13.69
N ALA A 51 -7.43 9.59 -12.68
CA ALA A 51 -8.87 9.76 -12.81
C ALA A 51 -9.39 10.69 -11.73
N ASN A 52 -10.31 11.58 -12.10
CA ASN A 52 -11.17 12.22 -11.11
C ASN A 52 -12.21 11.20 -10.66
N TYR A 53 -12.51 11.19 -9.36
CA TYR A 53 -13.54 10.35 -8.77
C TYR A 53 -14.48 11.22 -7.95
N ASP A 54 -15.78 11.14 -8.25
CA ASP A 54 -16.83 11.96 -7.65
C ASP A 54 -17.65 11.24 -6.57
N GLY A 55 -17.25 10.01 -6.22
CA GLY A 55 -18.00 9.13 -5.33
C GLY A 55 -18.92 8.14 -6.05
N SER A 56 -19.06 8.23 -7.38
CA SER A 56 -19.93 7.34 -8.17
C SER A 56 -19.38 6.99 -9.56
N LYS A 57 -18.37 7.71 -10.02
CA LYS A 57 -17.77 7.50 -11.34
C LYS A 57 -16.30 7.86 -11.33
N PHE A 58 -15.51 7.09 -12.09
CA PHE A 58 -14.18 7.48 -12.53
C PHE A 58 -14.24 8.23 -13.86
N ASP A 59 -13.54 9.35 -13.94
CA ASP A 59 -13.33 10.12 -15.16
C ASP A 59 -11.83 10.25 -15.43
N VAL A 60 -11.32 9.46 -16.38
CA VAL A 60 -9.88 9.40 -16.68
C VAL A 60 -9.45 10.71 -17.34
N THR A 61 -8.59 11.45 -16.65
CA THR A 61 -8.05 12.75 -17.09
C THR A 61 -6.64 12.67 -17.63
N LEU A 62 -5.95 11.55 -17.40
CA LEU A 62 -4.62 11.27 -17.92
C LEU A 62 -4.45 9.78 -18.23
N LYS A 63 -3.86 9.51 -19.39
CA LYS A 63 -3.14 8.28 -19.70
C LYS A 63 -1.77 8.68 -20.25
N ALA A 64 -0.73 8.54 -19.43
CA ALA A 64 0.64 8.81 -19.82
C ALA A 64 1.33 7.50 -20.18
N ASP A 65 2.03 7.47 -21.32
CA ASP A 65 2.96 6.39 -21.64
C ASP A 65 4.25 6.61 -20.86
N VAL A 66 4.71 5.55 -20.16
CA VAL A 66 5.98 5.55 -19.43
C VAL A 66 6.73 4.26 -19.75
N THR A 67 8.06 4.27 -19.68
CA THR A 67 8.84 3.04 -19.87
C THR A 67 8.74 2.12 -18.65
N GLY A 68 8.88 0.80 -18.84
CA GLY A 68 8.96 -0.15 -17.72
C GLY A 68 7.62 -0.46 -17.03
N ALA A 69 7.71 -0.98 -15.80
CA ALA A 69 6.59 -1.48 -15.01
C ALA A 69 6.46 -0.72 -13.67
N PRO A 70 5.75 0.43 -13.63
CA PRO A 70 5.51 1.22 -12.42
C PRO A 70 4.51 0.58 -11.46
N THR A 71 4.77 -0.63 -10.99
CA THR A 71 3.81 -1.45 -10.21
C THR A 71 3.63 -0.99 -8.76
N TRP A 72 4.44 -0.03 -8.30
CA TRP A 72 4.27 0.68 -7.04
C TRP A 72 4.70 2.13 -7.19
N VAL A 73 3.92 3.04 -6.60
CA VAL A 73 4.19 4.47 -6.63
C VAL A 73 4.05 5.07 -5.23
N GLN A 74 4.94 6.01 -4.92
CA GLN A 74 4.82 6.90 -3.77
C GLN A 74 4.59 8.32 -4.27
N PHE A 75 3.47 8.93 -3.88
CA PHE A 75 3.14 10.32 -4.21
C PHE A 75 3.56 11.27 -3.09
N VAL A 76 4.18 12.38 -3.46
CA VAL A 76 4.57 13.47 -2.55
C VAL A 76 3.99 14.77 -3.09
N GLU A 77 3.21 15.43 -2.25
CA GLU A 77 2.67 16.75 -2.55
C GLU A 77 3.80 17.76 -2.85
N PRO A 78 3.60 18.69 -3.79
CA PRO A 78 2.34 18.92 -4.51
C PRO A 78 2.13 18.02 -5.74
N ASN A 79 3.19 17.37 -6.26
CA ASN A 79 3.15 16.82 -7.62
C ASN A 79 4.20 15.75 -7.95
N LYS A 80 4.92 15.16 -6.99
CA LYS A 80 6.01 14.20 -7.30
C LYS A 80 5.54 12.75 -7.16
N LEU A 81 5.87 11.92 -8.14
CA LEU A 81 5.68 10.47 -8.10
C LEU A 81 7.03 9.77 -8.13
N TYR A 82 7.32 8.97 -7.10
CA TYR A 82 8.43 8.04 -7.09
C TYR A 82 7.89 6.67 -7.52
N ALA A 83 8.26 6.21 -8.69
CA ALA A 83 7.73 4.98 -9.27
C ALA A 83 8.86 3.97 -9.49
N VAL A 84 8.64 2.74 -9.01
CA VAL A 84 9.54 1.61 -9.28
C VAL A 84 9.53 1.26 -10.76
N ASN A 85 10.52 0.51 -11.22
CA ASN A 85 10.41 -0.28 -12.44
C ASN A 85 10.59 -1.76 -12.08
N GLU A 86 9.50 -2.49 -11.84
CA GLU A 86 9.55 -3.89 -11.36
C GLU A 86 10.26 -4.83 -12.33
N ASN A 87 10.33 -4.49 -13.63
CA ASN A 87 11.05 -5.28 -14.63
C ASN A 87 12.45 -4.72 -14.98
N GLY A 88 12.92 -3.72 -14.23
CA GLY A 88 14.22 -3.10 -14.41
C GLY A 88 14.96 -2.96 -13.09
N ASP A 89 15.97 -2.10 -13.10
CA ASP A 89 16.87 -1.82 -11.98
C ASP A 89 16.89 -0.33 -11.63
N ASP A 90 15.85 0.40 -12.00
CA ASP A 90 15.79 1.85 -11.87
C ASP A 90 14.58 2.35 -11.07
N LEU A 91 14.79 3.42 -10.33
CA LEU A 91 13.77 4.22 -9.66
C LEU A 91 13.61 5.53 -10.43
N ARG A 92 12.37 5.98 -10.61
CA ARG A 92 12.05 7.18 -11.39
C ARG A 92 11.23 8.18 -10.60
N ILE A 93 11.51 9.46 -10.80
CA ILE A 93 10.69 10.57 -10.34
C ILE A 93 9.97 11.19 -11.53
N PHE A 94 8.65 11.25 -11.44
CA PHE A 94 7.82 12.01 -12.36
C PHE A 94 7.23 13.25 -11.66
N ASN A 95 7.04 14.33 -12.42
CA ASN A 95 6.23 15.47 -11.99
C ASN A 95 4.84 15.37 -12.65
N LEU A 96 3.80 15.39 -11.82
CA LEU A 96 2.39 15.31 -12.19
C LEU A 96 1.73 16.69 -12.11
N GLU A 97 1.55 17.36 -13.24
CA GLU A 97 0.79 18.61 -13.26
C GLU A 97 -0.70 18.28 -13.33
N ARG A 98 -1.40 18.45 -12.21
CA ARG A 98 -2.85 18.28 -12.09
C ARG A 98 -3.50 19.51 -12.76
N GLY A 99 -4.01 19.36 -13.97
CA GLY A 99 -4.61 20.48 -14.72
C GLY A 99 -5.66 21.26 -13.92
N ASN A 100 -5.79 22.56 -14.17
CA ASN A 100 -6.76 23.40 -13.45
C ASN A 100 -8.20 23.15 -13.96
N GLY A 101 -9.02 22.46 -13.14
CA GLY A 101 -10.46 22.27 -13.37
C GLY A 101 -10.84 21.12 -14.31
N LYS A 102 -12.15 20.93 -14.54
CA LYS A 102 -12.72 19.79 -15.31
C LYS A 102 -12.19 19.65 -16.75
N ASN A 103 -11.56 20.69 -17.30
CA ASN A 103 -11.07 20.73 -18.69
C ASN A 103 -9.55 20.93 -18.80
N GLY A 104 -8.81 21.01 -17.69
CA GLY A 104 -7.35 21.08 -17.74
C GLY A 104 -6.78 19.68 -17.97
N SER A 105 -6.02 19.48 -19.06
CA SER A 105 -5.28 18.22 -19.24
C SER A 105 -4.23 18.10 -18.16
N ALA A 106 -4.27 17.02 -17.38
CA ALA A 106 -3.12 16.68 -16.55
C ALA A 106 -1.95 16.26 -17.45
N THR A 107 -0.73 16.44 -16.99
CA THR A 107 0.49 15.99 -17.68
C THR A 107 1.40 15.25 -16.71
N LEU A 108 2.18 14.31 -17.24
CA LEU A 108 3.19 13.60 -16.48
C LEU A 108 4.51 13.67 -17.23
N THR A 109 5.55 14.16 -16.55
CA THR A 109 6.88 14.31 -17.14
C THR A 109 7.90 13.59 -16.27
N GLU A 110 8.69 12.69 -16.86
CA GLU A 110 9.85 12.11 -16.17
C GLU A 110 10.87 13.21 -15.88
N SER A 111 11.39 13.23 -14.66
CA SER A 111 12.29 14.28 -14.20
C SER A 111 13.68 13.77 -13.84
N VAL A 112 13.76 12.64 -13.15
CA VAL A 112 15.01 12.03 -12.69
C VAL A 112 14.85 10.51 -12.72
N THR A 113 15.90 9.81 -13.13
CA THR A 113 15.99 8.35 -13.09
C THR A 113 17.35 7.97 -12.54
N ALA A 114 17.40 6.95 -11.69
CA ALA A 114 18.63 6.45 -11.09
C ALA A 114 18.59 4.92 -10.94
N THR A 115 19.73 4.27 -11.17
CA THR A 115 19.90 2.82 -11.04
C THR A 115 20.12 2.40 -9.58
N GLY A 116 19.50 1.29 -9.20
CA GLY A 116 19.68 0.58 -7.94
C GLY A 116 19.47 -0.92 -8.13
N SER A 117 18.71 -1.55 -7.23
CA SER A 117 18.46 -2.99 -7.29
C SER A 117 17.40 -3.34 -8.34
N SER A 118 17.54 -4.51 -8.98
CA SER A 118 16.53 -5.02 -9.90
C SER A 118 15.26 -5.49 -9.19
N GLY A 119 14.10 -5.25 -9.80
CA GLY A 119 12.83 -5.78 -9.31
C GLY A 119 12.38 -5.20 -7.98
N VAL A 120 12.48 -3.89 -7.79
CA VAL A 120 11.86 -3.18 -6.67
C VAL A 120 10.34 -3.20 -6.83
N VAL A 121 9.63 -3.65 -5.80
CA VAL A 121 8.16 -3.84 -5.83
C VAL A 121 7.41 -3.01 -4.80
N HIS A 122 8.13 -2.35 -3.88
CA HIS A 122 7.53 -1.48 -2.87
C HIS A 122 8.51 -0.40 -2.42
N LEU A 123 7.97 0.77 -2.10
CA LEU A 123 8.70 1.94 -1.61
C LEU A 123 8.05 2.43 -0.31
N GLY A 124 8.85 2.81 0.69
CA GLY A 124 8.38 3.43 1.94
C GLY A 124 9.24 4.63 2.32
N PHE A 125 8.61 5.76 2.67
CA PHE A 125 9.33 6.95 3.15
C PHE A 125 9.78 6.77 4.59
N ASN A 126 10.92 7.37 4.93
CA ASN A 126 11.26 7.60 6.33
C ASN A 126 10.40 8.75 6.91
N LYS A 127 10.54 9.00 8.21
CA LYS A 127 9.65 9.91 8.95
C LYS A 127 9.57 11.33 8.40
N ASP A 128 10.69 11.87 7.91
CA ASP A 128 10.82 13.24 7.44
C ASP A 128 10.74 13.38 5.91
N ASN A 129 10.44 12.28 5.20
CA ASN A 129 10.39 12.21 3.74
C ASN A 129 11.69 12.64 3.05
N THR A 130 12.85 12.43 3.69
CA THR A 130 14.18 12.70 3.11
C THR A 130 14.88 11.44 2.62
N ARG A 131 14.34 10.27 2.98
CA ARG A 131 14.81 8.96 2.54
C ARG A 131 13.67 8.13 2.02
N LEU A 132 13.98 7.26 1.08
CA LEU A 132 13.05 6.28 0.55
C LEU A 132 13.68 4.89 0.61
N VAL A 133 12.98 3.93 1.20
CA VAL A 133 13.42 2.54 1.33
C VAL A 133 12.67 1.68 0.31
N GLY A 134 13.42 0.97 -0.53
CA GLY A 134 12.88 0.09 -1.57
C GLY A 134 13.09 -1.38 -1.25
N ALA A 135 12.03 -2.19 -1.36
CA ALA A 135 12.12 -3.64 -1.24
C ALA A 135 12.28 -4.28 -2.63
N ALA A 136 13.42 -4.92 -2.88
CA ALA A 136 13.80 -5.47 -4.17
C ALA A 136 13.55 -6.97 -4.26
N TYR A 137 12.32 -7.36 -4.64
CA TYR A 137 11.90 -8.74 -4.86
C TYR A 137 12.85 -9.47 -5.81
N GLY A 138 13.20 -8.84 -6.94
CA GLY A 138 14.02 -9.48 -7.97
C GLY A 138 15.49 -9.69 -7.58
N ASN A 139 16.06 -8.77 -6.79
CA ASN A 139 17.48 -8.79 -6.44
C ASN A 139 17.77 -9.40 -5.05
N GLY A 140 16.75 -9.54 -4.18
CA GLY A 140 16.94 -10.02 -2.80
C GLY A 140 17.59 -8.98 -1.89
N THR A 141 17.30 -7.70 -2.10
CA THR A 141 17.96 -6.58 -1.40
C THR A 141 16.97 -5.53 -0.92
N VAL A 142 17.45 -4.63 -0.06
CA VAL A 142 16.76 -3.42 0.37
C VAL A 142 17.59 -2.21 -0.01
N ASP A 143 17.04 -1.32 -0.83
CA ASP A 143 17.69 -0.07 -1.20
C ASP A 143 17.29 1.07 -0.28
N VAL A 144 18.21 1.98 -0.01
CA VAL A 144 17.97 3.24 0.69
C VAL A 144 18.42 4.39 -0.21
N TRP A 145 17.49 5.28 -0.50
CA TRP A 145 17.68 6.42 -1.39
C TRP A 145 17.64 7.73 -0.60
N ASP A 146 18.53 8.67 -0.90
CA ASP A 146 18.43 10.07 -0.49
C ASP A 146 17.58 10.84 -1.51
N ILE A 147 16.46 11.38 -1.01
CA ILE A 147 15.51 12.16 -1.80
C ILE A 147 15.37 13.61 -1.30
N ALA A 148 16.22 14.02 -0.35
CA ALA A 148 16.17 15.35 0.23
C ALA A 148 16.44 16.41 -0.83
N GLY A 149 15.58 17.44 -0.87
CA GLY A 149 15.66 18.50 -1.88
C GLY A 149 15.30 18.05 -3.30
N GLY A 150 14.63 16.91 -3.47
CA GLY A 150 14.24 16.38 -4.78
C GLY A 150 15.37 15.63 -5.50
N ARG A 151 16.43 15.25 -4.78
CA ARG A 151 17.47 14.35 -5.29
C ARG A 151 16.91 12.93 -5.50
N LEU A 152 17.69 12.10 -6.19
CA LEU A 152 17.47 10.66 -6.29
C LEU A 152 18.83 9.99 -6.31
N GLU A 153 19.35 9.67 -5.13
CA GLU A 153 20.69 9.11 -4.96
C GLU A 153 20.61 7.83 -4.14
N LEU A 154 21.09 6.71 -4.71
CA LEU A 154 21.21 5.46 -3.96
C LEU A 154 22.36 5.58 -2.97
N ILE A 155 22.06 5.55 -1.67
CA ILE A 155 23.09 5.69 -0.62
C ILE A 155 23.44 4.35 0.03
N LYS A 156 22.57 3.34 -0.09
CA LYS A 156 22.82 2.00 0.47
C LYS A 156 22.01 0.94 -0.27
N THR A 157 22.63 -0.22 -0.48
CA THR A 157 21.95 -1.47 -0.84
C THR A 157 22.32 -2.51 0.20
N ILE A 158 21.30 -3.12 0.79
CA ILE A 158 21.43 -4.04 1.92
C ILE A 158 21.00 -5.43 1.46
N PRO A 159 21.90 -6.42 1.42
CA PRO A 159 21.51 -7.82 1.21
C PRO A 159 20.60 -8.30 2.34
N ALA A 160 19.50 -8.93 1.98
CA ALA A 160 18.60 -9.53 2.96
C ALA A 160 19.15 -10.89 3.42
N PRO A 161 19.52 -11.06 4.71
CA PRO A 161 20.05 -12.32 5.21
C PRO A 161 18.92 -13.31 5.51
N GLY A 162 19.24 -14.61 5.44
CA GLY A 162 18.32 -15.67 5.83
C GLY A 162 18.55 -16.95 5.06
N THR A 163 17.57 -17.83 5.12
CA THR A 163 17.59 -19.13 4.45
C THR A 163 16.32 -19.24 3.59
N PRO A 164 16.41 -19.74 2.35
CA PRO A 164 15.26 -20.00 1.51
C PRO A 164 14.16 -20.81 2.22
N GLY A 165 12.90 -20.39 2.04
CA GLY A 165 11.72 -21.14 2.47
C GLY A 165 11.46 -22.38 1.58
N PRO A 166 10.50 -23.23 1.94
CA PRO A 166 10.30 -24.52 1.28
C PRO A 166 9.52 -24.47 -0.05
N LYS A 167 8.96 -23.33 -0.46
CA LYS A 167 8.01 -23.21 -1.58
C LYS A 167 8.65 -22.59 -2.83
N SER A 168 9.34 -23.41 -3.60
CA SER A 168 9.85 -23.04 -4.93
C SER A 168 8.70 -22.82 -5.94
N PRO A 169 8.84 -21.89 -6.91
CA PRO A 169 10.01 -21.02 -7.14
C PRO A 169 10.04 -19.79 -6.24
N ASN A 170 8.93 -19.41 -5.60
CA ASN A 170 8.84 -18.13 -4.88
C ASN A 170 9.67 -18.03 -3.59
N GLN A 171 10.37 -19.10 -3.20
CA GLN A 171 11.23 -19.16 -2.02
C GLN A 171 12.58 -19.83 -2.32
N ASP A 172 13.11 -19.67 -3.54
CA ASP A 172 14.44 -20.17 -3.90
C ASP A 172 15.58 -19.19 -3.57
N ALA A 173 15.25 -17.91 -3.40
CA ALA A 173 16.14 -16.83 -2.97
C ALA A 173 15.41 -15.87 -2.02
N SER A 174 16.10 -14.80 -1.61
CA SER A 174 15.47 -13.71 -0.86
C SER A 174 14.58 -12.89 -1.79
N HIS A 175 13.40 -12.51 -1.30
CA HIS A 175 12.44 -11.70 -2.02
C HIS A 175 11.77 -10.67 -1.11
N PRO A 176 12.46 -9.58 -0.71
CA PRO A 176 11.85 -8.47 0.01
C PRO A 176 10.69 -7.89 -0.79
N HIS A 177 9.50 -7.91 -0.21
CA HIS A 177 8.26 -7.55 -0.88
C HIS A 177 7.65 -6.26 -0.34
N GLN A 178 7.95 -5.85 0.89
CA GLN A 178 7.47 -4.59 1.45
C GLN A 178 8.50 -3.96 2.38
N ALA A 179 8.55 -2.63 2.41
CA ALA A 179 9.26 -1.84 3.41
C ALA A 179 8.26 -0.88 4.08
N ASN A 180 7.89 -1.13 5.34
CA ASN A 180 6.85 -0.37 6.03
C ASN A 180 7.39 0.29 7.31
N LEU A 181 7.40 1.63 7.35
CA LEU A 181 7.86 2.40 8.51
C LEU A 181 6.84 2.32 9.66
N ASP A 182 7.33 2.06 10.86
CA ASP A 182 6.50 2.03 12.06
C ASP A 182 6.01 3.43 12.49
N PRO A 183 4.93 3.53 13.30
CA PRO A 183 4.41 4.81 13.74
C PRO A 183 5.39 5.67 14.56
N SER A 184 6.40 5.08 15.21
CA SER A 184 7.43 5.86 15.92
C SER A 184 8.34 6.59 14.93
N GLY A 185 8.44 6.05 13.71
CA GLY A 185 9.27 6.52 12.62
C GLY A 185 10.73 6.11 12.74
N ARG A 186 11.03 5.04 13.49
CA ARG A 186 12.39 4.54 13.72
C ARG A 186 12.66 3.24 12.97
N TYR A 187 11.71 2.32 12.94
CA TYR A 187 11.93 0.97 12.42
C TYR A 187 11.11 0.73 11.16
N PHE A 188 11.73 0.17 10.12
CA PHE A 188 11.00 -0.45 9.02
C PHE A 188 10.84 -1.95 9.27
N ALA A 189 9.65 -2.47 9.04
CA ALA A 189 9.46 -3.89 8.81
C ALA A 189 9.67 -4.18 7.32
N ILE A 190 10.63 -5.04 7.02
CA ILE A 190 10.88 -5.55 5.67
C ILE A 190 10.37 -6.99 5.60
N ASN A 191 9.30 -7.22 4.85
CA ASN A 191 8.75 -8.56 4.66
C ASN A 191 9.51 -9.26 3.55
N ASP A 192 10.24 -10.31 3.86
CA ASP A 192 10.95 -11.15 2.90
C ASP A 192 10.13 -12.43 2.64
N LEU A 193 9.47 -12.44 1.49
CA LEU A 193 8.64 -13.54 1.04
C LEU A 193 9.47 -14.81 0.87
N GLY A 194 10.66 -14.67 0.30
CA GLY A 194 11.50 -15.78 -0.10
C GLY A 194 12.11 -16.53 1.08
N PHE A 195 12.45 -15.80 2.14
CA PHE A 195 13.11 -16.34 3.33
C PHE A 195 12.18 -16.58 4.53
N ASP A 196 10.86 -16.45 4.35
CA ASP A 196 9.88 -16.56 5.44
C ASP A 196 10.24 -15.67 6.65
N ASN A 197 10.64 -14.42 6.42
CA ASN A 197 11.22 -13.58 7.48
C ASN A 197 10.70 -12.14 7.43
N ILE A 198 10.58 -11.50 8.59
CA ILE A 198 10.35 -10.06 8.72
C ILE A 198 11.62 -9.45 9.32
N MET A 199 12.35 -8.66 8.54
CA MET A 199 13.55 -7.96 9.00
C MET A 199 13.16 -6.62 9.61
N ILE A 200 13.77 -6.26 10.73
CA ILE A 200 13.60 -4.94 11.35
C ILE A 200 14.83 -4.12 11.03
N LEU A 201 14.61 -3.07 10.24
CA LEU A 201 15.63 -2.12 9.80
C LEU A 201 15.53 -0.84 10.63
N ASP A 202 16.55 -0.55 11.43
CA ASP A 202 16.62 0.66 12.27
C ASP A 202 17.19 1.84 11.47
N THR A 203 16.44 2.94 11.44
CA THR A 203 16.81 4.19 10.75
C THR A 203 17.73 5.09 11.58
N GLN A 204 18.05 4.71 12.82
CA GLN A 204 18.87 5.48 13.73
C GLN A 204 20.18 5.96 13.08
N ASP A 205 20.51 7.24 13.31
CA ASP A 205 21.68 7.93 12.78
C ASP A 205 21.83 7.85 11.25
N ASP A 206 20.73 7.69 10.52
CA ASP A 206 20.71 7.52 9.05
C ASP A 206 21.49 6.28 8.57
N LYS A 207 21.69 5.28 9.45
CA LYS A 207 22.51 4.08 9.15
C LYS A 207 21.77 2.97 8.43
N TYR A 208 20.46 2.79 8.67
CA TYR A 208 19.64 1.71 8.09
C TYR A 208 20.27 0.33 8.30
N GLU A 209 20.28 -0.15 9.54
CA GLU A 209 20.87 -1.44 9.92
C GLU A 209 19.79 -2.47 10.25
N ILE A 210 19.97 -3.71 9.77
CA ILE A 210 19.10 -4.81 10.18
C ILE A 210 19.47 -5.17 11.61
N VAL A 211 18.62 -4.82 12.56
CA VAL A 211 18.84 -5.08 13.99
C VAL A 211 18.20 -6.38 14.45
N GLN A 212 17.27 -6.93 13.66
CA GLN A 212 16.54 -8.13 14.03
C GLN A 212 15.94 -8.84 12.82
N ASN A 213 15.81 -10.16 12.93
CA ASN A 213 15.08 -11.03 12.02
C ASN A 213 13.99 -11.77 12.81
N ILE A 214 12.76 -11.70 12.34
CA ILE A 214 11.60 -12.34 12.95
C ILE A 214 11.13 -13.43 11.98
N PRO A 215 11.46 -14.71 12.23
CA PRO A 215 11.03 -15.78 11.35
C PRO A 215 9.51 -15.95 11.41
N THR A 216 8.92 -16.20 10.25
CA THR A 216 7.54 -16.64 10.10
C THR A 216 7.49 -18.15 9.93
N LYS A 217 6.29 -18.72 9.90
CA LYS A 217 6.08 -20.14 9.63
C LYS A 217 6.63 -20.50 8.24
N ALA A 218 7.35 -21.61 8.13
CA ALA A 218 7.89 -22.08 6.85
C ALA A 218 6.78 -22.25 5.80
N GLY A 219 6.97 -21.64 4.63
CA GLY A 219 6.00 -21.58 3.54
C GLY A 219 4.91 -20.51 3.71
N CYS A 220 5.09 -19.55 4.61
CA CYS A 220 4.22 -18.38 4.75
C CYS A 220 4.36 -17.49 3.51
N GLY A 221 5.58 -17.08 3.19
CA GLY A 221 5.85 -16.02 2.24
C GLY A 221 5.26 -14.68 2.68
N PRO A 222 5.77 -14.04 3.75
CA PRO A 222 5.25 -12.77 4.23
C PRO A 222 5.38 -11.71 3.14
N ARG A 223 4.25 -11.11 2.76
CA ARG A 223 4.16 -10.23 1.59
C ARG A 223 4.00 -8.78 1.99
N HIS A 224 2.80 -8.40 2.40
CA HIS A 224 2.46 -7.06 2.89
C HIS A 224 2.03 -7.16 4.36
N GLY A 225 2.21 -6.09 5.11
CA GLY A 225 1.77 -5.99 6.48
C GLY A 225 1.48 -4.55 6.90
N VAL A 226 0.78 -4.43 8.01
CA VAL A 226 0.31 -3.17 8.57
C VAL A 226 0.65 -3.09 10.06
N TRP A 227 1.05 -1.90 10.49
CA TRP A 227 1.20 -1.60 11.91
C TRP A 227 -0.16 -1.30 12.53
N TYR A 228 -0.44 -1.91 13.68
CA TYR A 228 -1.58 -1.55 14.50
C TYR A 228 -1.15 -0.48 15.51
N PRO A 229 -1.50 0.80 15.30
CA PRO A 229 -0.96 1.90 16.07
C PRO A 229 -1.53 1.91 17.50
N SER A 230 -0.88 2.67 18.37
CA SER A 230 -1.40 3.02 19.69
C SER A 230 -1.31 4.52 19.94
N ASN A 231 -1.90 4.97 21.04
CA ASN A 231 -1.88 6.39 21.43
C ASN A 231 -0.49 6.87 21.92
N THR A 232 0.50 5.98 22.06
CA THR A 232 1.86 6.34 22.53
C THR A 232 2.82 6.67 21.38
N GLY A 233 2.37 6.50 20.13
CA GLY A 233 3.22 6.68 18.94
C GLY A 233 4.01 5.42 18.54
N GLU A 234 3.97 4.36 19.35
CA GLU A 234 4.49 3.03 18.98
C GLU A 234 3.33 2.12 18.55
N ALA A 235 3.58 1.17 17.65
CA ALA A 235 2.60 0.15 17.32
C ALA A 235 2.50 -0.89 18.44
N THR A 236 1.31 -1.45 18.68
CA THR A 236 1.17 -2.60 19.60
C THR A 236 1.21 -3.93 18.88
N HIS A 237 0.89 -3.95 17.58
CA HIS A 237 0.95 -5.15 16.75
C HIS A 237 1.51 -4.85 15.36
N TYR A 238 2.06 -5.88 14.72
CA TYR A 238 2.31 -5.93 13.28
C TYR A 238 1.53 -7.10 12.69
N LEU A 239 0.65 -6.82 11.73
CA LEU A 239 -0.17 -7.83 11.06
C LEU A 239 0.40 -8.02 9.67
N VAL A 240 0.81 -9.24 9.33
CA VAL A 240 1.41 -9.56 8.03
C VAL A 240 0.58 -10.63 7.33
N VAL A 241 0.32 -10.44 6.04
CA VAL A 241 -0.32 -11.45 5.20
C VAL A 241 0.74 -12.29 4.49
N CYS A 242 0.58 -13.61 4.60
CA CYS A 242 1.38 -14.64 3.97
C CYS A 242 0.80 -14.94 2.57
N GLU A 243 1.53 -14.60 1.50
CA GLU A 243 1.09 -14.81 0.12
C GLU A 243 0.86 -16.30 -0.18
N ILE A 244 1.75 -17.16 0.29
CA ILE A 244 1.79 -18.57 -0.11
C ILE A 244 0.88 -19.42 0.78
N SER A 245 0.87 -19.17 2.09
CA SER A 245 0.01 -19.94 3.00
C SER A 245 -1.42 -19.41 3.11
N ASN A 246 -1.71 -18.22 2.57
CA ASN A 246 -3.02 -17.55 2.70
C ASN A 246 -3.44 -17.38 4.18
N GLU A 247 -2.47 -17.03 5.02
CA GLU A 247 -2.66 -16.76 6.45
C GLU A 247 -2.34 -15.29 6.76
N ILE A 248 -2.95 -14.75 7.80
CA ILE A 248 -2.56 -13.50 8.45
C ILE A 248 -1.93 -13.86 9.78
N ILE A 249 -0.67 -13.44 9.98
CA ILE A 249 0.04 -13.58 11.25
C ILE A 249 -0.08 -12.26 12.00
N VAL A 250 -0.63 -12.32 13.21
CA VAL A 250 -0.71 -11.18 14.14
C VAL A 250 0.41 -11.30 15.14
N ASN A 251 1.31 -10.31 15.13
CA ASN A 251 2.46 -10.24 16.00
C ASN A 251 2.25 -9.12 17.02
N GLN A 252 2.14 -9.45 18.30
CA GLN A 252 2.21 -8.48 19.38
C GLN A 252 3.64 -7.95 19.52
N LEU A 253 3.75 -6.64 19.71
CA LEU A 253 5.01 -5.92 19.76
C LEU A 253 5.29 -5.36 21.15
N GLY A 254 6.58 -5.29 21.48
CA GLY A 254 7.12 -4.41 22.50
C GLY A 254 8.33 -3.67 21.94
N TYR A 255 8.61 -2.47 22.46
CA TYR A 255 9.70 -1.63 21.97
C TYR A 255 10.81 -1.59 23.02
N SER A 256 12.05 -1.61 22.53
CA SER A 256 13.24 -1.49 23.36
C SER A 256 14.25 -0.53 22.71
N ALA A 257 15.31 -0.20 23.43
CA ALA A 257 16.36 0.66 22.90
C ALA A 257 17.07 0.07 21.67
N THR A 258 17.06 -1.25 21.50
CA THR A 258 17.85 -1.98 20.50
C THR A 258 17.02 -2.74 19.46
N GLY A 259 15.69 -2.58 19.45
CA GLY A 259 14.81 -3.28 18.50
C GLY A 259 13.40 -3.48 19.05
N VAL A 260 12.67 -4.45 18.48
CA VAL A 260 11.28 -4.77 18.83
C VAL A 260 11.14 -6.21 19.34
N THR A 261 10.47 -6.43 20.47
CA THR A 261 10.14 -7.79 20.90
C THR A 261 8.87 -8.24 20.19
N VAL A 262 8.87 -9.46 19.66
CA VAL A 262 7.72 -10.01 18.95
C VAL A 262 7.20 -11.27 19.62
N ASN A 263 5.88 -11.33 19.81
CA ASN A 263 5.16 -12.52 20.21
C ASN A 263 3.99 -12.75 19.25
N GLN A 264 3.98 -13.88 18.55
CA GLN A 264 2.88 -14.24 17.66
C GLN A 264 1.61 -14.53 18.49
N SER A 265 0.63 -13.64 18.42
CA SER A 265 -0.60 -13.72 19.21
C SER A 265 -1.75 -14.41 18.47
N GLN A 266 -1.73 -14.45 17.12
CA GLN A 266 -2.75 -15.14 16.32
C GLN A 266 -2.19 -15.53 14.94
N VAL A 267 -2.70 -16.64 14.40
CA VAL A 267 -2.63 -16.99 12.98
C VAL A 267 -4.05 -17.32 12.52
N ILE A 268 -4.50 -16.70 11.44
CA ILE A 268 -5.85 -16.89 10.90
C ILE A 268 -5.81 -16.93 9.37
N SER A 269 -6.75 -17.61 8.73
CA SER A 269 -6.89 -17.58 7.26
C SER A 269 -7.14 -16.16 6.74
N SER A 270 -6.60 -15.82 5.57
CA SER A 270 -6.96 -14.61 4.82
C SER A 270 -8.32 -14.73 4.12
N PHE A 271 -8.89 -15.94 4.07
CA PHE A 271 -10.25 -16.22 3.63
C PHE A 271 -11.19 -16.29 4.84
N VAL A 272 -12.39 -15.72 4.69
CA VAL A 272 -13.41 -15.68 5.76
C VAL A 272 -14.21 -16.98 5.79
N SER A 273 -14.34 -17.67 4.66
CA SER A 273 -15.08 -18.93 4.59
C SER A 273 -14.24 -20.06 4.00
N GLY A 274 -14.27 -21.22 4.68
CA GLY A 274 -13.62 -22.44 4.22
C GLY A 274 -12.10 -22.41 4.22
N THR A 275 -11.52 -23.39 3.53
CA THR A 275 -10.08 -23.47 3.28
C THR A 275 -9.74 -22.66 2.03
N ALA A 276 -8.59 -22.00 2.03
CA ALA A 276 -8.07 -21.34 0.84
C ALA A 276 -8.06 -22.33 -0.36
N PRO A 277 -8.57 -21.93 -1.54
CA PRO A 277 -8.49 -22.75 -2.73
C PRO A 277 -7.05 -23.13 -3.08
N GLU A 278 -6.85 -24.30 -3.68
CA GLU A 278 -5.53 -24.71 -4.15
C GLU A 278 -5.00 -23.71 -5.19
N GLY A 279 -3.76 -23.25 -5.01
CA GLY A 279 -3.12 -22.27 -5.89
C GLY A 279 -3.52 -20.81 -5.62
N ALA A 280 -4.43 -20.55 -4.68
CA ALA A 280 -4.75 -19.20 -4.26
C ALA A 280 -3.54 -18.52 -3.59
N ALA A 281 -3.48 -17.19 -3.69
CA ALA A 281 -2.43 -16.39 -3.12
C ALA A 281 -2.97 -15.08 -2.55
N ALA A 282 -2.61 -14.74 -1.31
CA ALA A 282 -3.00 -13.48 -0.73
C ALA A 282 -2.36 -12.29 -1.48
N GLY A 283 -3.07 -11.16 -1.52
CA GLY A 283 -2.69 -9.93 -2.19
C GLY A 283 -2.29 -8.84 -1.19
N GLY A 284 -3.05 -7.75 -1.16
CA GLY A 284 -2.81 -6.62 -0.25
C GLY A 284 -3.51 -6.79 1.09
N ILE A 285 -3.03 -6.08 2.11
CA ILE A 285 -3.64 -5.94 3.43
C ILE A 285 -3.64 -4.45 3.79
N VAL A 286 -4.78 -3.94 4.26
CA VAL A 286 -4.90 -2.54 4.71
C VAL A 286 -5.71 -2.47 6.01
N LEU A 287 -5.23 -1.65 6.94
CA LEU A 287 -5.93 -1.31 8.17
C LEU A 287 -6.72 -0.02 7.94
N HIS A 288 -8.00 -0.03 8.28
CA HIS A 288 -8.83 1.15 8.20
C HIS A 288 -8.42 2.20 9.26
N PRO A 289 -8.50 3.52 8.97
CA PRO A 289 -8.11 4.58 9.91
C PRO A 289 -8.84 4.56 11.27
N ASN A 290 -9.98 3.88 11.37
CA ASN A 290 -10.68 3.68 12.65
C ASN A 290 -10.03 2.63 13.58
N ASN A 291 -8.98 1.92 13.11
CA ASN A 291 -8.30 0.82 13.82
C ASN A 291 -9.21 -0.34 14.26
N LYS A 292 -10.34 -0.53 13.58
CA LYS A 292 -11.35 -1.56 13.91
C LYS A 292 -11.68 -2.48 12.74
N ASP A 293 -11.23 -2.16 11.54
CA ASP A 293 -11.54 -2.89 10.33
C ASP A 293 -10.25 -3.12 9.52
N LEU A 294 -10.08 -4.34 9.03
CA LEU A 294 -8.94 -4.77 8.21
C LEU A 294 -9.48 -5.44 6.95
N TYR A 295 -8.87 -5.14 5.81
CA TYR A 295 -9.25 -5.72 4.53
C TYR A 295 -8.06 -6.40 3.86
N VAL A 296 -8.31 -7.58 3.27
CA VAL A 296 -7.31 -8.38 2.58
C VAL A 296 -7.85 -8.80 1.22
N THR A 297 -7.06 -8.68 0.16
CA THR A 297 -7.41 -9.25 -1.14
C THR A 297 -6.85 -10.66 -1.26
N ASN A 298 -7.59 -11.58 -1.86
CA ASN A 298 -7.12 -12.92 -2.19
C ASN A 298 -7.21 -13.13 -3.70
N ARG A 299 -6.21 -13.76 -4.30
CA ARG A 299 -6.06 -13.91 -5.75
C ARG A 299 -5.99 -15.37 -6.15
N LEU A 300 -6.15 -15.64 -7.45
CA LEU A 300 -5.94 -16.97 -8.02
C LEU A 300 -6.87 -18.02 -7.40
N THR A 301 -8.07 -17.62 -7.01
CA THR A 301 -9.04 -18.51 -6.33
C THR A 301 -9.61 -19.59 -7.24
N GLY A 302 -9.42 -19.46 -8.55
CA GLY A 302 -10.05 -20.30 -9.57
C GLY A 302 -11.49 -19.91 -9.92
N ALA A 303 -12.05 -18.88 -9.26
CA ALA A 303 -13.36 -18.32 -9.55
C ALA A 303 -13.31 -17.25 -10.66
N ASP A 304 -14.47 -16.90 -11.22
CA ASP A 304 -14.62 -15.82 -12.20
C ASP A 304 -14.30 -14.43 -11.61
N SER A 305 -14.42 -14.30 -10.28
CA SER A 305 -13.98 -13.15 -9.52
C SER A 305 -13.26 -13.59 -8.25
N ASP A 306 -12.12 -12.97 -8.00
CA ASP A 306 -11.36 -13.10 -6.76
C ASP A 306 -11.98 -12.25 -5.64
N SER A 307 -11.51 -12.41 -4.40
CA SER A 307 -12.21 -11.90 -3.20
C SER A 307 -11.50 -10.74 -2.48
N LEU A 308 -12.33 -9.93 -1.81
CA LEU A 308 -11.95 -8.97 -0.78
C LEU A 308 -12.54 -9.45 0.56
N ALA A 309 -11.68 -9.84 1.49
CA ALA A 309 -12.02 -10.28 2.83
C ALA A 309 -12.01 -9.12 3.82
N HIS A 310 -13.01 -9.07 4.71
CA HIS A 310 -13.14 -8.11 5.79
C HIS A 310 -13.02 -8.81 7.15
N PHE A 311 -12.22 -8.22 8.03
CA PHE A 311 -12.02 -8.64 9.41
C PHE A 311 -12.27 -7.48 10.36
N LYS A 312 -12.87 -7.77 11.52
CA LYS A 312 -12.84 -6.87 12.68
C LYS A 312 -11.52 -6.98 13.40
N VAL A 313 -11.04 -5.84 13.90
CA VAL A 313 -9.84 -5.72 14.72
C VAL A 313 -10.23 -5.28 16.12
N ASP A 314 -9.86 -6.08 17.12
CA ASP A 314 -10.00 -5.73 18.54
C ASP A 314 -8.69 -5.99 19.29
N GLY A 315 -8.07 -4.92 19.80
CA GLY A 315 -6.78 -5.01 20.47
C GLY A 315 -5.66 -5.65 19.63
N GLY A 316 -5.77 -5.58 18.29
CA GLY A 316 -4.86 -6.21 17.33
C GLY A 316 -5.29 -7.59 16.83
N LEU A 317 -6.25 -8.25 17.49
CA LEU A 317 -6.76 -9.56 17.10
C LEU A 317 -7.86 -9.46 16.05
N LEU A 318 -7.92 -10.46 15.16
CA LEU A 318 -8.80 -10.49 14.01
C LEU A 318 -9.97 -11.44 14.20
N THR A 319 -11.17 -10.98 13.82
CA THR A 319 -12.37 -11.81 13.68
C THR A 319 -12.90 -11.69 12.25
N PRO A 320 -13.09 -12.80 11.52
CA PRO A 320 -13.54 -12.76 10.13
C PRO A 320 -15.01 -12.31 10.07
N VAL A 321 -15.35 -11.49 9.07
CA VAL A 321 -16.70 -10.93 8.90
C VAL A 321 -17.34 -11.45 7.62
N LYS A 322 -16.83 -11.02 6.47
CA LYS A 322 -17.37 -11.38 5.15
C LYS A 322 -16.33 -11.27 4.05
N GLU A 323 -16.52 -12.05 2.99
CA GLU A 323 -15.86 -11.86 1.70
C GLU A 323 -16.87 -11.38 0.65
N ILE A 324 -16.42 -10.46 -0.20
CA ILE A 324 -17.16 -10.03 -1.39
C ILE A 324 -16.32 -10.24 -2.66
N ALA A 325 -17.00 -10.36 -3.80
CA ALA A 325 -16.36 -10.43 -5.09
C ALA A 325 -15.78 -9.07 -5.50
N THR A 326 -14.59 -9.08 -6.07
CA THR A 326 -13.89 -7.87 -6.53
C THR A 326 -14.32 -7.40 -7.92
N GLY A 327 -15.13 -8.16 -8.66
CA GLY A 327 -15.55 -7.85 -10.03
C GLY A 327 -14.49 -8.21 -11.09
N GLY A 328 -13.41 -8.88 -10.69
CA GLY A 328 -12.32 -9.30 -11.55
C GLY A 328 -11.41 -10.28 -10.84
N VAL A 329 -10.25 -10.55 -11.42
CA VAL A 329 -9.25 -11.46 -10.86
C VAL A 329 -7.92 -10.77 -10.70
N LEU A 330 -7.07 -11.34 -9.84
CA LEU A 330 -5.77 -10.82 -9.45
C LEU A 330 -5.82 -9.41 -8.81
N PRO A 331 -6.67 -9.14 -7.80
CA PRO A 331 -6.62 -7.92 -6.98
C PRO A 331 -5.29 -7.83 -6.21
N ARG A 332 -4.24 -7.27 -6.81
CA ARG A 332 -2.84 -7.32 -6.31
C ARG A 332 -2.61 -6.44 -5.08
N MET A 333 -3.28 -5.30 -5.03
CA MET A 333 -3.32 -4.41 -3.87
C MET A 333 -4.64 -3.65 -3.80
N LEU A 334 -4.85 -3.01 -2.65
CA LEU A 334 -5.98 -2.15 -2.33
C LEU A 334 -5.52 -0.97 -1.48
N SER A 335 -6.23 0.14 -1.55
CA SER A 335 -6.02 1.33 -0.72
C SER A 335 -7.35 1.83 -0.17
N ILE A 336 -7.29 2.60 0.92
CA ILE A 336 -8.45 3.22 1.54
C ILE A 336 -8.39 4.71 1.23
N SER A 337 -9.54 5.31 0.93
CA SER A 337 -9.65 6.75 0.71
C SER A 337 -9.25 7.55 1.95
N ALA A 338 -8.87 8.80 1.74
CA ALA A 338 -8.45 9.71 2.80
C ALA A 338 -9.52 9.92 3.90
N SER A 339 -10.80 9.82 3.52
CA SER A 339 -11.94 9.90 4.44
C SER A 339 -12.22 8.59 5.18
N GLY A 340 -11.62 7.47 4.77
CA GLY A 340 -11.96 6.13 5.24
C GLY A 340 -13.27 5.57 4.66
N SER A 341 -13.96 6.31 3.80
CA SER A 341 -15.30 5.91 3.36
C SER A 341 -15.30 4.92 2.19
N GLU A 342 -14.16 4.68 1.56
CA GLU A 342 -14.08 3.92 0.31
C GLU A 342 -12.80 3.07 0.22
N ILE A 343 -12.90 1.93 -0.46
CA ILE A 343 -11.77 1.08 -0.83
C ILE A 343 -11.59 1.17 -2.34
N PHE A 344 -10.36 1.43 -2.77
CA PHE A 344 -9.95 1.31 -4.17
C PHE A 344 -9.13 0.05 -4.36
N LEU A 345 -9.45 -0.76 -5.36
CA LEU A 345 -8.66 -1.94 -5.72
C LEU A 345 -8.54 -2.11 -7.22
N GLY A 346 -7.44 -2.74 -7.63
CA GLY A 346 -7.08 -2.96 -9.02
C GLY A 346 -7.02 -4.45 -9.33
N ASN A 347 -7.94 -4.92 -10.16
CA ASN A 347 -7.92 -6.27 -10.71
C ASN A 347 -7.04 -6.25 -11.97
N GLN A 348 -5.98 -7.05 -12.00
CA GLN A 348 -5.09 -7.11 -13.18
C GLN A 348 -5.76 -7.77 -14.40
N ASN A 349 -6.90 -8.45 -14.19
CA ASN A 349 -7.70 -9.04 -15.24
C ASN A 349 -9.18 -9.16 -14.81
N GLY A 350 -10.08 -9.47 -15.75
CA GLY A 350 -11.53 -9.53 -15.51
C GLY A 350 -12.29 -8.29 -16.05
N PRO A 351 -13.62 -8.25 -15.90
CA PRO A 351 -14.43 -7.19 -16.48
C PRO A 351 -14.21 -5.82 -15.81
N ASP A 352 -14.09 -5.78 -14.48
CA ASP A 352 -13.87 -4.55 -13.72
C ASP A 352 -12.41 -4.45 -13.27
N ALA A 353 -11.59 -3.65 -13.95
CA ALA A 353 -10.15 -3.57 -13.70
C ALA A 353 -9.78 -2.59 -12.58
N ALA A 354 -10.44 -1.44 -12.48
CA ALA A 354 -10.35 -0.56 -11.32
C ALA A 354 -11.72 -0.44 -10.66
N VAL A 355 -11.76 -0.58 -9.34
CA VAL A 355 -13.01 -0.70 -8.59
C VAL A 355 -12.96 0.19 -7.35
N ALA A 356 -14.04 0.94 -7.12
CA ALA A 356 -14.29 1.65 -5.87
C ALA A 356 -15.47 1.00 -5.13
N PHE A 357 -15.26 0.56 -3.90
CA PHE A 357 -16.33 0.12 -3.01
C PHE A 357 -16.58 1.15 -1.91
N GLY A 358 -17.82 1.23 -1.41
CA GLY A 358 -18.12 1.99 -0.21
C GLY A 358 -17.83 1.19 1.05
N ILE A 359 -17.43 1.87 2.11
CA ILE A 359 -17.33 1.33 3.48
C ILE A 359 -18.49 1.93 4.29
N ASN A 360 -19.31 1.06 4.86
CA ASN A 360 -20.41 1.43 5.75
C ASN A 360 -19.87 1.81 7.15
N GLU A 361 -20.70 2.45 7.98
CA GLU A 361 -20.30 2.87 9.34
C GLU A 361 -19.83 1.69 10.22
N ASP A 362 -20.38 0.50 9.98
CA ASP A 362 -19.99 -0.73 10.66
C ASP A 362 -18.76 -1.40 10.05
N GLY A 363 -18.08 -0.75 9.09
CA GLY A 363 -16.90 -1.25 8.40
C GLY A 363 -17.18 -2.29 7.30
N SER A 364 -18.44 -2.73 7.13
CA SER A 364 -18.77 -3.62 6.03
C SER A 364 -18.60 -2.92 4.68
N VAL A 365 -18.19 -3.67 3.67
CA VAL A 365 -17.99 -3.16 2.30
C VAL A 365 -19.27 -3.35 1.50
N THR A 366 -19.63 -2.41 0.63
CA THR A 366 -20.82 -2.53 -0.23
C THR A 366 -20.70 -3.74 -1.17
N GLU A 367 -21.78 -4.53 -1.32
CA GLU A 367 -21.77 -5.71 -2.22
C GLU A 367 -21.53 -5.36 -3.69
N THR A 368 -22.03 -4.19 -4.10
CA THR A 368 -21.83 -3.65 -5.43
C THR A 368 -20.83 -2.49 -5.38
N PRO A 369 -19.93 -2.37 -6.37
CA PRO A 369 -19.07 -1.21 -6.50
C PRO A 369 -19.86 0.10 -6.63
N LYS A 370 -19.28 1.19 -6.11
CA LYS A 370 -19.74 2.57 -6.37
C LYS A 370 -19.35 3.02 -7.77
N ALA A 371 -18.20 2.58 -8.27
CA ALA A 371 -17.70 2.86 -9.61
C ALA A 371 -16.74 1.77 -10.09
N THR A 372 -16.67 1.56 -11.41
CA THR A 372 -15.66 0.71 -12.04
C THR A 372 -15.08 1.35 -13.31
N LEU A 373 -13.88 0.92 -13.71
CA LEU A 373 -13.34 1.10 -15.05
C LEU A 373 -13.08 -0.27 -15.67
N PRO A 374 -13.49 -0.51 -16.93
CA PRO A 374 -13.27 -1.80 -17.57
C PRO A 374 -11.81 -1.98 -17.99
N LEU A 375 -11.37 -3.25 -18.12
CA LEU A 375 -10.01 -3.59 -18.53
C LEU A 375 -9.55 -2.91 -19.83
N ALA A 376 -10.47 -2.69 -20.77
CA ALA A 376 -10.20 -2.02 -22.05
C ALA A 376 -9.67 -0.58 -21.92
N VAL A 377 -9.87 0.09 -20.77
CA VAL A 377 -9.25 1.39 -20.48
C VAL A 377 -7.73 1.26 -20.32
N PHE A 378 -7.29 0.15 -19.74
CA PHE A 378 -5.92 -0.11 -19.35
C PHE A 378 -5.13 -0.84 -20.44
N GLY A 379 -5.77 -1.77 -21.15
CA GLY A 379 -5.14 -2.51 -22.25
C GLY A 379 -5.76 -3.89 -22.46
N GLU A 380 -4.92 -4.85 -22.82
CA GLU A 380 -5.33 -6.24 -23.04
C GLU A 380 -5.37 -7.05 -21.73
N LYS A 381 -5.69 -8.35 -21.84
CA LYS A 381 -5.71 -9.29 -20.72
C LYS A 381 -4.39 -9.23 -19.93
N GLY A 382 -4.47 -9.01 -18.61
CA GLY A 382 -3.30 -8.94 -17.73
C GLY A 382 -2.71 -7.54 -17.55
N PHE A 383 -3.25 -6.51 -18.22
CA PHE A 383 -2.82 -5.12 -18.09
C PHE A 383 -3.71 -4.29 -17.15
N GLY A 384 -4.59 -4.91 -16.36
CA GLY A 384 -5.31 -4.18 -15.31
C GLY A 384 -4.33 -3.65 -14.24
N PRO A 385 -4.73 -2.64 -13.45
CA PRO A 385 -3.79 -1.91 -12.61
C PRO A 385 -3.27 -2.72 -11.41
N PRO A 386 -1.97 -3.03 -11.32
CA PRO A 386 -1.37 -3.57 -10.10
C PRO A 386 -1.36 -2.56 -8.95
N TYR A 387 -1.43 -1.24 -9.21
CA TYR A 387 -1.45 -0.19 -8.20
C TYR A 387 -2.63 0.76 -8.41
N ILE A 388 -3.27 1.14 -7.31
CA ILE A 388 -4.35 2.12 -7.27
C ILE A 388 -4.40 2.84 -5.91
N ALA A 389 -4.38 4.17 -5.93
CA ALA A 389 -4.46 4.97 -4.71
C ALA A 389 -5.07 6.35 -4.97
N GLN A 390 -5.79 6.86 -3.97
CA GLN A 390 -6.15 8.27 -3.94
C GLN A 390 -4.88 9.10 -3.65
N ILE A 391 -4.73 10.22 -4.35
CA ILE A 391 -3.63 11.17 -4.17
C ILE A 391 -4.12 12.59 -3.92
#